data_AF-A0AAN5CT33-F1
#
_entry.id   AF-A0AAN5CT33-F1
#
_cell.length_a   1.000
_cell.length_b   1.000
_cell.length_c   1.000
_cell.angle_alpha   90.00
_cell.angle_beta   90.00
_cell.angle_gamma   90.00
#
_symmetry.space_group_name_H-M   'P 1'
#
loop_
_entity.id
_entity.type
_entity.pdbx_description
1 polymer ?
#
loop_
_entity_poly.entity_id
_entity_poly.type
_entity_poly.pdbx_seq_one_letter_code
_entity_poly.pdbx_strand_id
1 'polypeptide(L)'
;NHMIKTIQNNAVNELTILIGENRSSNPVDLLLQISSMVRSLGIIQKEVRTVARTSNYFFGVHDLEWATFIPRMFKEKLDKLFLRNNFYHRYLPYRDAASICKNLPTQNKKIWFEAKIHSISGGEQDYSQDGHAVKISYGGLSVKHFT
;
A
#
# COMPACT_ATOMS: atom_id res chain seq x y z
N ASN A 1 -17.43 -4.49 12.48
CA ASN A 1 -16.02 -4.94 12.52
C ASN A 1 -15.40 -4.47 13.84
N HIS A 2 -14.92 -5.39 14.70
CA HIS A 2 -14.34 -5.06 16.02
C HIS A 2 -13.12 -4.15 15.90
N MET A 3 -12.25 -4.38 14.92
CA MET A 3 -11.03 -3.59 14.69
C MET A 3 -11.32 -2.11 14.43
N ILE A 4 -12.34 -1.81 13.62
CA ILE A 4 -12.74 -0.41 13.32
C ILE A 4 -13.17 0.31 14.59
N LYS A 5 -14.00 -0.34 15.42
CA LYS A 5 -14.43 0.21 16.71
C LYS A 5 -13.24 0.47 17.63
N THR A 6 -12.27 -0.44 17.68
CA THR A 6 -11.06 -0.26 18.49
C THR A 6 -10.23 0.92 18.01
N ILE A 7 -10.03 1.09 16.70
CA ILE A 7 -9.28 2.23 16.13
C ILE A 7 -9.96 3.55 16.50
N GLN A 8 -11.28 3.62 16.35
CA GLN A 8 -12.08 4.81 16.65
C GLN A 8 -12.04 5.16 18.14
N ASN A 9 -12.30 4.18 19.02
CA ASN A 9 -12.43 4.42 20.45
C ASN A 9 -11.09 4.79 21.13
N ASN A 10 -9.96 4.42 20.53
CA ASN A 10 -8.63 4.64 21.10
C ASN A 10 -7.82 5.71 20.35
N ALA A 11 -8.45 6.43 19.41
CA ALA A 11 -7.79 7.47 18.60
C ALA A 11 -6.44 7.04 18.00
N VAL A 12 -6.38 5.80 17.52
CA VAL A 12 -5.14 5.19 17.01
C VAL A 12 -4.65 5.98 15.80
N ASN A 13 -3.42 6.52 15.88
CA ASN A 13 -2.81 7.25 14.77
C ASN A 13 -1.87 6.38 13.94
N GLU A 14 -1.34 5.31 14.51
CA GLU A 14 -0.43 4.39 13.83
C GLU A 14 -0.90 2.96 14.00
N LEU A 15 -1.06 2.25 12.88
CA LEU A 15 -1.53 0.88 12.88
C LEU A 15 -0.63 0.03 12.00
N THR A 16 -0.19 -1.11 12.52
CA THR A 16 0.44 -2.17 11.72
C THR A 16 -0.42 -3.42 11.76
N ILE A 17 -0.77 -3.93 10.59
CA ILE A 17 -1.58 -5.14 10.42
C ILE A 17 -0.68 -6.25 9.89
N LEU A 18 -0.56 -7.34 10.64
CA LEU A 18 -0.04 -8.61 10.14
C LEU A 18 -1.24 -9.48 9.74
N ILE A 19 -1.32 -9.85 8.46
CA ILE A 19 -2.47 -10.59 7.95
C ILE A 19 -2.06 -11.78 7.11
N GLY A 20 -2.66 -12.94 7.37
CA GLY A 20 -2.60 -14.10 6.49
C GLY A 20 -3.79 -14.06 5.54
N GLU A 21 -4.88 -14.70 5.95
CA GLU A 21 -6.13 -14.68 5.19
C GLU A 21 -7.04 -13.56 5.71
N ASN A 22 -7.55 -12.72 4.80
CA ASN A 22 -8.57 -11.74 5.12
C ASN A 22 -9.93 -12.26 4.66
N ARG A 23 -10.83 -12.52 5.62
CA ARG A 23 -12.19 -13.03 5.38
C ARG A 23 -13.27 -11.95 5.48
N SER A 24 -12.89 -10.67 5.49
CA SER A 24 -13.88 -9.59 5.41
C SER A 24 -14.61 -9.65 4.07
N SER A 25 -15.89 -9.30 4.08
CA SER A 25 -16.74 -9.32 2.88
C SER A 25 -16.23 -8.37 1.79
N ASN A 26 -15.69 -7.21 2.20
CA ASN A 26 -15.14 -6.20 1.30
C ASN A 26 -13.74 -5.75 1.80
N PRO A 27 -12.67 -6.48 1.46
CA PRO A 27 -11.31 -6.17 1.92
C PRO A 27 -10.82 -4.77 1.55
N VAL A 28 -11.18 -4.29 0.35
CA VAL A 28 -10.76 -2.98 -0.15
C VAL A 28 -11.46 -1.85 0.60
N ASP A 29 -12.77 -1.95 0.80
CA ASP A 29 -13.52 -0.97 1.60
C ASP A 29 -13.02 -0.91 3.04
N LEU A 30 -12.66 -2.07 3.59
CA LEU A 30 -12.03 -2.14 4.90
C LEU A 30 -10.70 -1.36 4.94
N LEU A 31 -9.83 -1.52 3.94
CA LEU A 31 -8.59 -0.74 3.86
C LEU A 31 -8.83 0.76 3.74
N LEU A 32 -9.78 1.17 2.90
CA LEU A 32 -10.14 2.57 2.75
C LEU A 32 -10.66 3.17 4.06
N GLN A 33 -11.54 2.45 4.76
CA GLN A 33 -12.03 2.86 6.09
C GLN A 33 -10.90 2.95 7.11
N ILE A 34 -9.96 2.00 7.14
CA ILE A 34 -8.81 2.08 8.07
C ILE A 34 -7.95 3.30 7.73
N SER A 35 -7.64 3.50 6.44
CA SER A 35 -6.81 4.62 5.99
C SER A 35 -7.41 6.00 6.28
N SER A 36 -8.74 6.12 6.34
CA SER A 36 -9.35 7.40 6.72
C SER A 36 -9.24 7.72 8.21
N MET A 37 -8.90 6.74 9.06
CA MET A 37 -8.88 6.92 10.52
C MET A 37 -7.47 7.06 11.11
N VAL A 38 -6.43 6.59 10.42
CA VAL A 38 -5.04 6.57 10.93
C VAL A 38 -4.14 7.47 10.10
N ARG A 39 -3.05 7.96 10.70
CA ARG A 39 -2.01 8.73 9.99
C ARG A 39 -0.92 7.83 9.40
N SER A 40 -0.68 6.67 10.00
CA SER A 40 0.30 5.69 9.55
C SER A 40 -0.30 4.30 9.48
N LEU A 41 -0.16 3.63 8.34
CA LEU A 41 -0.64 2.27 8.12
C LEU A 41 0.48 1.39 7.55
N GLY A 42 0.84 0.35 8.30
CA GLY A 42 1.69 -0.73 7.85
C GLY A 42 0.87 -1.99 7.58
N ILE A 43 1.10 -2.67 6.46
CA ILE A 43 0.45 -3.95 6.14
C ILE A 43 1.51 -4.97 5.75
N ILE A 44 1.55 -6.07 6.50
CA ILE A 44 2.48 -7.18 6.31
C ILE A 44 1.67 -8.44 5.98
N GLN A 45 1.73 -8.84 4.72
CA GLN A 45 1.11 -10.06 4.22
C GLN A 45 1.95 -11.29 4.58
N LYS A 46 1.33 -12.22 5.32
CA LYS A 46 1.84 -13.56 5.63
C LYS A 46 1.42 -14.55 4.55
N GLU A 47 2.08 -15.70 4.52
CA GLU A 47 1.69 -16.79 3.64
C GLU A 47 0.31 -17.35 4.00
N VAL A 48 -0.48 -17.58 2.96
CA VAL A 48 -1.76 -18.29 2.96
C VAL A 48 -1.53 -19.56 2.14
N ARG A 49 -1.62 -20.72 2.81
CA ARG A 49 -1.24 -22.02 2.24
C ARG A 49 -2.00 -22.39 0.96
N THR A 50 -3.21 -21.89 0.80
CA THR A 50 -4.10 -22.18 -0.33
C THR A 50 -3.85 -21.27 -1.53
N VAL A 51 -3.00 -20.26 -1.42
CA VAL A 51 -2.73 -19.29 -2.49
C VAL A 51 -1.34 -19.52 -3.06
N ALA A 52 -1.24 -19.68 -4.37
CA ALA A 52 0.04 -19.86 -5.05
C ALA A 52 0.92 -18.59 -4.93
N ARG A 53 2.23 -18.76 -4.74
CA ARG A 53 3.20 -17.64 -4.59
C ARG A 53 3.32 -16.76 -5.85
N THR A 54 2.89 -17.27 -7.00
CA THR A 54 2.81 -16.54 -8.28
C THR A 54 1.55 -15.71 -8.43
N SER A 55 0.61 -15.78 -7.48
CA SER A 55 -0.65 -15.03 -7.54
C SER A 55 -0.44 -13.53 -7.33
N ASN A 56 -1.29 -12.72 -7.97
CA ASN A 56 -1.41 -11.29 -7.72
C ASN A 56 -2.24 -11.06 -6.43
N TYR A 57 -1.79 -11.60 -5.30
CA TYR A 57 -2.59 -11.63 -4.06
C TYR A 57 -2.06 -10.68 -3.00
N PHE A 58 -2.95 -9.86 -2.45
CA PHE A 58 -2.66 -9.02 -1.29
C PHE A 58 -3.93 -8.71 -0.49
N PHE A 59 -3.85 -8.79 0.83
CA PHE A 59 -4.92 -8.41 1.76
C PHE A 59 -6.27 -9.14 1.50
N GLY A 60 -6.24 -10.37 1.02
CA GLY A 60 -7.45 -11.15 0.68
C GLY A 60 -8.01 -10.91 -0.72
N VAL A 61 -7.32 -10.13 -1.56
CA VAL A 61 -7.78 -9.79 -2.90
C VAL A 61 -6.82 -10.33 -3.95
N HIS A 62 -7.38 -10.91 -5.01
CA HIS A 62 -6.67 -11.36 -6.20
C HIS A 62 -6.81 -10.33 -7.32
N ASP A 63 -5.74 -10.18 -8.11
CA ASP A 63 -5.75 -9.49 -9.41
C ASP A 63 -6.28 -8.04 -9.36
N LEU A 64 -6.10 -7.38 -8.21
CA LEU A 64 -6.54 -6.00 -8.01
C LEU A 64 -5.54 -5.01 -8.59
N GLU A 65 -6.05 -3.98 -9.27
CA GLU A 65 -5.28 -2.82 -9.71
C GLU A 65 -5.10 -1.83 -8.56
N TRP A 66 -4.08 -2.07 -7.73
CA TRP A 66 -3.77 -1.26 -6.55
C TRP A 66 -3.46 0.21 -6.88
N ALA A 67 -3.05 0.50 -8.11
CA ALA A 67 -2.87 1.87 -8.57
C ALA A 67 -4.15 2.74 -8.49
N THR A 68 -5.33 2.13 -8.53
CA THR A 68 -6.61 2.84 -8.37
C THR A 68 -6.92 3.13 -6.90
N PHE A 69 -6.43 2.31 -5.96
CA PHE A 69 -6.85 2.36 -4.56
C PHE A 69 -5.81 3.00 -3.64
N ILE A 70 -4.51 2.78 -3.85
CA ILE A 70 -3.46 3.36 -3.02
C ILE A 70 -3.55 4.90 -2.98
N PRO A 71 -3.70 5.61 -4.12
CA PRO A 71 -3.93 7.05 -4.10
C PRO A 71 -5.17 7.47 -3.29
N ARG A 72 -6.24 6.66 -3.31
CA ARG A 72 -7.47 6.93 -2.54
C ARG A 72 -7.27 6.80 -1.04
N MET A 73 -6.37 5.93 -0.59
CA MET A 73 -6.05 5.76 0.83
C MET A 73 -5.45 7.03 1.45
N PHE A 74 -4.76 7.85 0.65
CA PHE A 74 -4.13 9.10 1.09
C PHE A 74 -5.07 10.32 1.09
N LYS A 75 -6.29 10.22 0.55
CA LYS A 75 -7.22 11.35 0.42
C LYS A 75 -7.64 11.97 1.76
N GLU A 76 -7.68 11.16 2.82
CA GLU A 76 -8.19 11.56 4.12
C GLU A 76 -7.03 11.76 5.13
N LYS A 77 -7.00 10.99 6.23
CA LYS A 77 -6.05 11.18 7.34
C LYS A 77 -4.66 10.56 7.13
N LEU A 78 -4.53 9.60 6.21
CA LEU A 78 -3.29 8.83 6.05
C LEU A 78 -2.15 9.67 5.48
N ASP A 79 -1.02 9.72 6.15
CA ASP A 79 0.21 10.39 5.71
C ASP A 79 1.31 9.38 5.33
N LYS A 80 1.29 8.18 5.95
CA LYS A 80 2.29 7.13 5.75
C LYS A 80 1.64 5.79 5.43
N LEU A 81 2.10 5.13 4.36
CA LEU A 81 1.69 3.77 3.99
C LEU A 81 2.90 2.90 3.70
N PHE A 82 2.93 1.73 4.31
CA PHE A 82 3.99 0.75 4.13
C PHE A 82 3.41 -0.63 3.81
N LEU A 83 3.80 -1.19 2.65
CA LEU A 83 3.33 -2.50 2.19
C LEU A 83 4.49 -3.50 2.13
N ARG A 84 4.31 -4.67 2.76
CA ARG A 84 5.23 -5.80 2.67
C ARG A 84 4.50 -7.07 2.31
N ASN A 85 4.90 -7.65 1.19
CA ASN A 85 4.40 -8.93 0.72
C ASN A 85 5.55 -9.75 0.14
N ASN A 86 6.14 -10.61 0.98
CA ASN A 86 7.29 -11.44 0.60
C ASN A 86 6.88 -12.74 -0.12
N PHE A 87 5.60 -13.10 -0.06
CA PHE A 87 5.12 -14.41 -0.52
C PHE A 87 4.48 -14.33 -1.91
N TYR A 88 3.82 -13.22 -2.24
CA TYR A 88 3.08 -13.03 -3.48
C TYR A 88 3.71 -11.91 -4.30
N HIS A 89 4.74 -12.27 -5.05
CA HIS A 89 5.65 -11.30 -5.67
C HIS A 89 5.00 -10.45 -6.79
N ARG A 90 3.84 -10.86 -7.31
CA ARG A 90 3.14 -10.18 -8.39
C ARG A 90 1.99 -9.27 -7.93
N TYR A 91 1.76 -9.14 -6.62
CA TYR A 91 0.65 -8.35 -6.07
C TYR A 91 0.66 -6.88 -6.49
N LEU A 92 1.84 -6.34 -6.80
CA LEU A 92 2.02 -4.96 -7.25
C LEU A 92 2.91 -4.96 -8.50
N PRO A 93 2.34 -5.20 -9.69
CA PRO A 93 3.10 -5.24 -10.93
C PRO A 93 3.69 -3.86 -11.25
N TYR A 94 4.72 -3.83 -12.09
CA TYR A 94 5.43 -2.59 -12.45
C TYR A 94 4.50 -1.49 -12.98
N ARG A 95 3.49 -1.84 -13.79
CA ARG A 95 2.52 -0.87 -14.33
C ARG A 95 1.79 -0.11 -13.21
N ASP A 96 1.41 -0.82 -12.15
CA ASP A 96 0.73 -0.25 -11.00
C ASP A 96 1.70 0.60 -10.18
N ALA A 97 2.91 0.07 -9.92
CA ALA A 97 3.97 0.81 -9.23
C ALA A 97 4.28 2.15 -9.92
N ALA A 98 4.47 2.13 -11.25
CA ALA A 98 4.74 3.32 -12.04
C ALA A 98 3.55 4.31 -12.00
N SER A 99 2.31 3.82 -12.07
CA SER A 99 1.11 4.66 -11.96
C SER A 99 1.01 5.33 -10.58
N ILE A 100 1.27 4.57 -9.50
CA ILE A 100 1.27 5.12 -8.13
C ILE A 100 2.35 6.19 -7.97
N CYS A 101 3.56 5.93 -8.47
CA CYS A 101 4.67 6.90 -8.45
C CYS A 101 4.35 8.21 -9.17
N LYS A 102 3.57 8.16 -10.26
CA LYS A 102 3.13 9.36 -10.98
C LYS A 102 1.99 10.11 -10.28
N ASN A 103 1.10 9.38 -9.61
CA ASN A 103 -0.15 9.92 -9.06
C ASN A 103 -0.06 10.38 -7.60
N LEU A 104 0.83 9.82 -6.78
CA LEU A 104 0.94 10.23 -5.38
C LEU A 104 1.52 11.66 -5.22
N PRO A 105 2.58 12.06 -5.94
CA PRO A 105 3.15 13.41 -5.78
C PRO A 105 2.15 14.54 -6.07
N THR A 106 1.14 14.31 -6.91
CA THR A 106 0.16 15.32 -7.33
C THR A 106 -0.93 15.61 -6.29
N GLN A 107 -0.96 14.92 -5.16
CA GLN A 107 -2.04 15.05 -4.15
C GLN A 107 -1.94 16.29 -3.24
N ASN A 108 -1.00 17.20 -3.48
CA ASN A 108 -0.75 18.39 -2.65
C ASN A 108 -0.71 18.07 -1.14
N LYS A 109 -0.08 16.95 -0.79
CA LYS A 109 -0.02 16.41 0.57
C LYS A 109 1.37 15.82 0.82
N LYS A 110 1.85 15.91 2.06
CA LYS A 110 3.10 15.28 2.49
C LYS A 110 2.90 13.77 2.61
N ILE A 111 3.30 13.03 1.57
CA ILE A 111 3.12 11.58 1.50
C ILE A 111 4.43 10.84 1.79
N TRP A 112 4.34 9.78 2.58
CA TRP A 112 5.37 8.75 2.71
C TRP A 112 4.80 7.39 2.32
N PHE A 113 5.11 6.93 1.12
CA PHE A 113 4.71 5.63 0.62
C PHE A 113 5.94 4.75 0.39
N GLU A 114 5.84 3.50 0.85
CA GLU A 114 6.81 2.46 0.55
C GLU A 114 6.11 1.12 0.30
N ALA A 115 6.58 0.39 -0.71
CA ALA A 115 6.14 -0.97 -0.95
C ALA A 115 7.32 -1.84 -1.38
N LYS A 116 7.31 -3.11 -0.99
CA LYS A 116 8.25 -4.09 -1.55
C LYS A 116 7.69 -4.59 -2.87
N ILE A 117 8.46 -4.48 -3.95
CA ILE A 117 8.12 -5.05 -5.26
C ILE A 117 9.25 -5.98 -5.72
N HIS A 118 8.92 -6.96 -6.54
CA HIS A 118 9.85 -8.01 -6.96
C HIS A 118 10.14 -8.03 -8.46
N SER A 119 9.39 -7.25 -9.26
CA SER A 119 9.60 -7.16 -10.70
C SER A 119 9.68 -5.70 -11.12
N ILE A 120 10.75 -5.36 -11.85
CA ILE A 120 10.99 -4.05 -12.43
C ILE A 120 11.14 -4.15 -13.95
N SER A 121 10.19 -4.81 -14.61
CA SER A 121 10.27 -5.03 -16.07
C SER A 121 10.42 -3.74 -16.90
N GLY A 122 10.12 -2.56 -16.33
CA GLY A 122 10.37 -1.27 -16.98
C GLY A 122 11.59 -0.49 -16.47
N GLY A 123 12.51 -1.15 -15.74
CA GLY A 123 13.75 -0.55 -15.25
C GLY A 123 13.64 0.14 -13.89
N GLU A 124 14.78 0.63 -13.41
CA GLU A 124 14.85 1.46 -12.21
C GLU A 124 14.49 2.91 -12.55
N GLN A 125 13.88 3.60 -11.59
CA GLN A 125 13.55 5.02 -11.67
C GLN A 125 14.01 5.68 -10.38
N ASP A 126 14.63 6.85 -10.51
CA ASP A 126 15.01 7.70 -9.39
C ASP A 126 14.89 9.16 -9.87
N TYR A 127 13.88 9.86 -9.36
CA TYR A 127 13.59 11.24 -9.77
C TYR A 127 12.86 11.99 -8.66
N SER A 128 12.64 13.28 -8.90
CA SER A 128 11.89 14.15 -8.00
C SER A 128 10.70 14.76 -8.73
N GLN A 129 9.55 14.85 -8.05
CA GLN A 129 8.33 15.45 -8.60
C GLN A 129 7.52 16.09 -7.47
N ASP A 130 7.02 17.31 -7.66
CA ASP A 130 6.07 18.00 -6.77
C ASP A 130 6.47 17.94 -5.28
N GLY A 131 7.76 18.15 -4.98
CA GLY A 131 8.27 18.10 -3.61
C GLY A 131 8.49 16.69 -3.04
N HIS A 132 8.48 15.65 -3.87
CA HIS A 132 8.68 14.26 -3.48
C HIS A 132 9.86 13.61 -4.20
N ALA A 133 10.65 12.84 -3.47
CA ALA A 133 11.56 11.85 -4.02
C ALA A 133 10.77 10.60 -4.42
N VAL A 134 10.94 10.15 -5.66
CA VAL A 134 10.28 8.98 -6.23
C VAL A 134 11.34 7.97 -6.66
N LYS A 135 11.21 6.73 -6.18
CA LYS A 135 12.13 5.65 -6.49
C LYS A 135 11.39 4.36 -6.81
N ILE A 136 11.80 3.70 -7.87
CA ILE A 136 11.42 2.31 -8.21
C ILE A 136 12.73 1.58 -8.45
N SER A 137 13.04 0.57 -7.65
CA SER A 137 14.27 -0.20 -7.79
C SER A 137 14.00 -1.68 -7.58
N TYR A 138 15.01 -2.51 -7.84
CA TYR A 138 14.91 -3.90 -7.44
C TYR A 138 14.65 -4.00 -5.92
N GLY A 139 13.58 -4.71 -5.54
CA GLY A 139 13.21 -4.90 -4.14
C GLY A 139 12.34 -3.82 -3.51
N GLY A 140 12.01 -2.72 -4.20
CA GLY A 140 11.22 -1.67 -3.57
C GLY A 140 10.74 -0.53 -4.46
N LEU A 141 9.70 0.14 -3.98
CA LEU A 141 9.17 1.37 -4.55
C LEU A 141 8.92 2.35 -3.39
N SER A 142 9.19 3.64 -3.60
CA SER A 142 8.90 4.68 -2.61
C SER A 142 8.54 6.03 -3.22
N VAL A 143 7.65 6.76 -2.55
CA VAL A 143 7.34 8.18 -2.79
C VAL A 143 7.43 8.90 -1.44
N LYS A 144 8.34 9.86 -1.30
CA LYS A 144 8.62 10.51 -0.01
C LYS A 144 8.72 12.02 -0.19
N HIS A 145 7.86 12.77 0.50
CA HIS A 145 7.95 14.24 0.53
C HIS A 145 9.29 14.68 1.13
N PHE A 146 9.90 15.73 0.56
CA PHE A 146 11.12 16.34 1.11
C PHE A 146 10.85 16.90 2.51
N THR A 147 11.68 16.51 3.48
CA THR A 147 11.54 16.96 4.88
C THR A 147 12.00 18.39 5.05
#